data_AF-A0A3M2M5M6-F1
#
_entry.id   AF-A0A3M2M5M6-F1
#
_cell.length_a   1.000
_cell.length_b   1.000
_cell.length_c   1.000
_cell.angle_alpha   90.00
_cell.angle_beta   90.00
_cell.angle_gamma   90.00
#
_symmetry.space_group_name_H-M   'P 1'
#
loop_
_entity.id
_entity.type
_entity.pdbx_description
1 polymer ?
#
loop_
_entity_poly.entity_id
_entity_poly.type
_entity_poly.pdbx_seq_one_letter_code
_entity_poly.pdbx_strand_id
1 'polypeptide(L)' 'MFVPTPEQLELPESVDDLEGWLVAMLRTAPDDALASALDQAETIAAERFSGEQIVEALRRVLATELRR' A
#
# COMPACT_ATOMS: atom_id res chain seq x y z
N MET A 1 -2.23 4.64 -17.87
CA MET A 1 -0.99 4.51 -17.06
C MET A 1 -1.25 5.26 -15.78
N PHE A 2 -1.45 4.56 -14.65
CA PHE A 2 -1.61 5.21 -13.35
C PHE A 2 -0.22 5.58 -12.86
N VAL A 3 0.03 6.86 -12.64
CA VAL A 3 1.27 7.36 -12.05
C VAL A 3 0.85 8.13 -10.80
N PRO A 4 1.16 7.65 -9.59
CA PRO A 4 0.81 8.37 -8.37
C PRO A 4 1.58 9.69 -8.30
N THR A 5 0.93 10.69 -7.71
CA THR A 5 1.55 11.96 -7.32
C THR A 5 2.49 11.74 -6.12
N PRO A 6 3.51 12.58 -5.92
CA PRO A 6 4.40 12.48 -4.75
C PRO A 6 3.64 12.45 -3.43
N GLU A 7 2.57 13.25 -3.31
CA GLU A 7 1.71 13.33 -2.13
C GLU A 7 0.99 11.98 -1.85
N GLN A 8 0.71 11.19 -2.88
CA GLN A 8 0.11 9.86 -2.73
C GLN A 8 1.10 8.78 -2.27
N LEU A 9 2.40 9.08 -2.26
CA LEU A 9 3.44 8.20 -1.73
C LEU A 9 3.83 8.56 -0.29
N GLU A 10 3.31 9.66 0.24
CA GLU A 10 3.48 10.03 1.65
C GLU A 10 2.60 9.15 2.54
N LEU A 11 3.18 8.66 3.63
CA LEU A 11 2.46 7.82 4.59
C LEU A 11 1.27 8.61 5.17
N PRO A 12 0.02 8.15 4.98
CA PRO A 12 -1.17 8.90 5.40
C PRO A 12 -1.27 9.04 6.92
N GLU A 13 -2.02 10.04 7.37
CA GLU A 13 -2.33 10.24 8.79
C GLU A 13 -3.51 9.36 9.27
N SER A 14 -4.47 9.08 8.38
CA SER A 14 -5.65 8.27 8.67
C SER A 14 -5.52 6.85 8.14
N VAL A 15 -6.07 5.88 8.87
CA VAL A 15 -6.19 4.49 8.42
C VAL A 15 -7.13 4.35 7.21
N ASP A 16 -8.08 5.26 7.05
CA ASP A 16 -9.03 5.24 5.93
C ASP A 16 -8.34 5.46 4.57
N ASP A 17 -7.18 6.11 4.57
CA ASP A 17 -6.38 6.40 3.38
C ASP A 17 -5.30 5.35 3.11
N LEU A 18 -5.10 4.39 4.04
CA LEU A 18 -4.03 3.40 3.98
C LEU A 18 -4.16 2.48 2.75
N GLU A 19 -5.37 2.08 2.38
CA GLU A 19 -5.61 1.24 1.20
C GLU A 19 -5.19 1.95 -0.10
N GLY A 20 -5.52 3.24 -0.22
CA GLY A 20 -5.16 4.05 -1.39
C GLY A 20 -3.64 4.21 -1.51
N TRP A 21 -2.96 4.46 -0.40
CA TRP A 21 -1.51 4.55 -0.34
C TRP A 21 -0.83 3.22 -0.68
N LEU A 22 -1.32 2.09 -0.15
CA LEU A 22 -0.81 0.76 -0.48
C LEU A 22 -0.91 0.46 -1.98
N VAL A 23 -2.05 0.76 -2.59
CA VAL A 23 -2.23 0.61 -4.05
C VAL A 23 -1.26 1.49 -4.83
N ALA A 24 -1.03 2.73 -4.40
CA ALA A 24 -0.08 3.63 -5.04
C ALA A 24 1.35 3.08 -4.99
N MET A 25 1.80 2.65 -3.81
CA MET A 25 3.11 2.02 -3.60
C MET A 25 3.28 0.79 -4.49
N LEU A 26 2.34 -0.16 -4.44
CA LEU A 26 2.45 -1.43 -5.17
C LEU A 26 2.39 -1.24 -6.69
N ARG A 27 1.64 -0.25 -7.20
CA ARG A 27 1.59 0.06 -8.64
C ARG A 27 2.84 0.74 -9.17
N THR A 28 3.68 1.30 -8.30
CA THR A 28 4.99 1.85 -8.70
C THR A 28 6.11 0.83 -8.68
N ALA A 29 5.85 -0.34 -8.11
CA ALA A 29 6.84 -1.41 -8.06
C ALA A 29 7.04 -2.02 -9.46
N PRO A 30 8.29 -2.34 -9.85
CA PRO A 30 8.57 -3.23 -10.96
C PRO A 30 7.89 -4.60 -10.76
N ASP A 31 7.47 -5.24 -11.85
CA ASP A 31 6.74 -6.52 -11.83
C ASP A 31 7.50 -7.64 -11.09
N ASP A 32 8.83 -7.61 -11.11
CA ASP A 32 9.73 -8.56 -10.46
C ASP A 32 10.09 -8.18 -9.01
N ALA A 33 9.60 -7.05 -8.51
CA ALA A 33 9.94 -6.48 -7.20
C ALA A 33 8.73 -6.33 -6.26
N LEU A 34 7.57 -6.91 -6.60
CA LEU A 34 6.33 -6.76 -5.82
C LEU A 34 6.48 -7.21 -4.36
N ALA A 35 7.19 -8.31 -4.11
CA ALA A 35 7.43 -8.81 -2.75
C ALA A 35 8.24 -7.81 -1.91
N SER A 36 9.31 -7.24 -2.48
CA SER A 36 10.11 -6.21 -1.81
C SER A 36 9.34 -4.91 -1.60
N ALA A 37 8.44 -4.55 -2.52
CA ALA A 37 7.56 -3.40 -2.36
C ALA A 37 6.54 -3.59 -1.24
N LEU A 38 6.01 -4.81 -1.07
CA LEU A 38 5.15 -5.16 0.06
C LEU A 38 5.90 -5.03 1.39
N ASP A 39 7.09 -5.62 1.51
CA ASP A 39 7.91 -5.54 2.73
C ASP A 39 8.23 -4.07 3.10
N GLN A 40 8.55 -3.25 2.09
CA GLN A 40 8.79 -1.83 2.29
C GLN A 40 7.54 -1.08 2.73
N ALA A 41 6.40 -1.34 2.09
CA ALA A 41 5.14 -0.69 2.43
C ALA A 41 4.69 -1.06 3.86
N GLU A 42 4.83 -2.32 4.27
CA GLU A 42 4.56 -2.76 5.64
C GLU A 42 5.49 -2.08 6.64
N THR A 43 6.79 -1.98 6.33
CA THR A 43 7.78 -1.32 7.20
C THR A 43 7.44 0.15 7.42
N ILE A 44 7.10 0.87 6.36
CA ILE A 44 6.73 2.30 6.44
C ILE A 44 5.38 2.46 7.16
N ALA A 45 4.39 1.62 6.86
CA ALA A 45 3.08 1.68 7.51
C ALA A 45 3.17 1.43 9.02
N ALA A 46 4.10 0.58 9.47
CA ALA A 46 4.33 0.29 10.88
C ALA A 46 4.83 1.50 11.69
N GLU A 47 5.26 2.59 11.04
CA GLU A 47 5.60 3.83 11.74
C GLU A 47 4.38 4.50 12.40
N ARG A 48 3.17 4.25 11.88
CA ARG A 48 1.93 4.91 12.35
C ARG A 48 0.78 3.95 12.65
N PHE A 49 0.70 2.82 11.96
CA PHE A 49 -0.43 1.91 12.03
C PHE A 49 -0.08 0.61 12.77
N SER A 50 -1.06 0.02 13.44
CA SER A 50 -0.90 -1.29 14.06
C SER A 50 -0.81 -2.38 13.00
N GLY A 51 -0.17 -3.51 13.32
CA GLY A 51 -0.09 -4.65 12.42
C GLY A 51 -1.47 -5.18 11.99
N GLU A 52 -2.49 -5.08 12.85
CA GLU A 52 -3.87 -5.45 12.51
C GLU A 52 -4.45 -4.56 11.42
N GLN A 53 -4.28 -3.24 11.54
CA GLN A 53 -4.74 -2.26 10.55
C GLN A 53 -4.06 -2.48 9.19
N ILE A 54 -2.75 -2.75 9.20
CA ILE A 54 -1.95 -3.00 8.00
C ILE A 54 -2.43 -4.28 7.29
N VAL A 55 -2.55 -5.39 8.03
CA VAL A 55 -3.01 -6.67 7.47
C VAL A 55 -4.43 -6.58 6.92
N GLU A 56 -5.32 -5.86 7.60
CA GLU A 56 -6.69 -5.65 7.13
C GLU A 56 -6.73 -4.86 5.81
N ALA A 57 -5.98 -3.76 5.72
CA ALA A 57 -5.88 -2.96 4.51
C ALA A 57 -5.28 -3.78 3.34
N LEU A 58 -4.18 -4.52 3.57
CA LEU A 58 -3.57 -5.39 2.56
C LEU A 58 -4.55 -6.44 2.03
N ARG A 59 -5.33 -7.08 2.92
CA ARG A 59 -6.36 -8.05 2.51
C ARG A 59 -7.40 -7.44 1.60
N ARG A 60 -7.87 -6.21 1.90
CA ARG A 60 -8.86 -5.50 1.08
C ARG A 60 -8.29 -5.09 -0.28
N VAL A 61 -7.05 -4.59 -0.30
CA VAL A 61 -6.34 -4.25 -1.55
C VAL A 61 -6.19 -5.49 -2.43
N LEU A 62 -5.65 -6.60 -1.91
CA LEU A 62 -5.49 -7.84 -2.67
C LEU A 62 -6.82 -8.39 -3.17
N ALA A 63 -7.86 -8.39 -2.33
CA ALA A 63 -9.18 -8.86 -2.73
C ALA A 63 -9.85 -8.00 -3.81
N THR A 64 -9.47 -6.73 -3.92
CA THR A 64 -9.98 -5.80 -4.92
C THR A 64 -9.22 -5.92 -6.24
N GLU A 65 -7.89 -5.93 -6.18
CA GLU A 65 -7.04 -6.01 -7.38
C GLU A 65 -7.11 -7.40 -8.05
N LEU A 66 -7.26 -8.49 -7.30
CA LEU A 66 -7.44 -9.85 -7.86
C LEU A 66 -8.78 -10.04 -8.60
N ARG A 67 -9.78 -9.19 -8.34
CA ARG A 67 -11.09 -9.25 -9.01
C ARG A 67 -11.11 -8.51 -10.35
N ARG A 68 -10.04 -7.79 -10.69
CA ARG A 68 -9.96 -6.88 -11.83
C ARG A 68 -9.21 -7.51 -13.00
#